data_AF-A0A4Q7UJA5-F1
#
_entry.id   AF-A0A4Q7UJA5-F1
#
_cell.length_a   1.000
_cell.length_b   1.000
_cell.length_c   1.000
_cell.angle_alpha   90.00
_cell.angle_beta   90.00
_cell.angle_gamma   90.00
#
_symmetry.space_group_name_H-M   'P 1'
#
loop_
_entity.id
_entity.type
_entity.pdbx_description
1 polymer ?
#
loop_
_entity_poly.entity_id
_entity_poly.type
_entity_poly.pdbx_seq_one_letter_code
_entity_poly.pdbx_strand_id
1 'polypeptide(L)'
;METTLLLGPVEADGLPPLEQVALTVAGIIGVELVERAGDQRHFFGADDNFAVWLDTDPDTDEPFRSHPFCLDVSNPSATAELGTRLFHQLADSGRFRVLLILNHDCVRSTHFPCEDW
;
A
#
# COMPACT_ATOMS: atom_id res chain seq x y z
N MET A 1 -5.01 12.33 9.78
CA MET A 1 -3.77 11.56 9.85
C MET A 1 -3.59 10.92 8.49
N GLU A 2 -2.44 11.12 7.88
CA GLU A 2 -2.10 10.49 6.61
C GLU A 2 -1.61 9.07 6.87
N THR A 3 -2.09 8.11 6.10
CA THR A 3 -1.73 6.70 6.23
C THR A 3 -1.44 6.16 4.85
N THR A 4 -0.20 5.73 4.65
CA THR A 4 0.26 5.16 3.38
C THR A 4 0.92 3.82 3.66
N LEU A 5 0.62 2.83 2.84
CA LEU A 5 1.31 1.54 2.84
C LEU A 5 2.11 1.44 1.55
N LEU A 6 3.43 1.38 1.64
CA LEU A 6 4.28 1.08 0.48
C LEU A 6 4.41 -0.42 0.32
N LEU A 7 4.16 -0.94 -0.88
CA LEU A 7 4.13 -2.37 -1.17
C LEU A 7 5.23 -2.73 -2.17
N GLY A 8 5.99 -3.75 -1.81
CA GLY A 8 6.96 -4.40 -2.68
C GLY A 8 6.61 -5.87 -2.87
N PRO A 9 6.63 -6.45 -4.08
CA PRO A 9 6.42 -7.88 -4.24
C PRO A 9 7.54 -8.67 -3.50
N VAL A 10 7.19 -9.83 -2.94
CA VAL A 10 8.15 -10.75 -2.30
C VAL A 10 8.91 -11.57 -3.35
N GLU A 11 8.25 -11.96 -4.44
CA GLU A 11 8.87 -12.74 -5.52
C GLU A 11 9.79 -11.87 -6.39
N ALA A 12 10.92 -12.44 -6.82
CA ALA A 12 12.00 -11.73 -7.51
C ALA A 12 11.80 -11.63 -9.04
N ASP A 13 10.76 -12.24 -9.61
CA ASP A 13 10.58 -12.41 -11.06
C ASP A 13 9.92 -11.19 -11.72
N GLY A 14 10.43 -10.01 -11.38
CA GLY A 14 10.01 -8.73 -11.96
C GLY A 14 8.83 -8.08 -11.25
N LEU A 15 8.57 -6.83 -11.66
CA LEU A 15 7.55 -5.98 -11.07
C LEU A 15 6.19 -6.32 -11.70
N PRO A 16 5.18 -6.79 -10.93
CA PRO A 16 3.88 -7.15 -11.49
C PRO A 16 3.16 -5.91 -12.03
N PRO A 17 2.27 -6.05 -13.04
CA PRO A 17 1.43 -4.96 -13.50
C PRO A 17 0.53 -4.43 -12.38
N LEU A 18 0.29 -3.11 -12.36
CA LEU A 18 -0.54 -2.46 -11.35
C LEU A 18 -1.94 -3.09 -11.22
N GLU A 19 -2.56 -3.53 -12.31
CA GLU A 19 -3.88 -4.20 -12.27
C GLU A 19 -3.84 -5.50 -11.46
N GLN A 20 -2.77 -6.27 -11.60
CA GLN A 20 -2.60 -7.53 -10.87
C GLN A 20 -2.38 -7.27 -9.38
N VAL A 21 -1.66 -6.20 -9.04
CA VAL A 21 -1.50 -5.74 -7.66
C VAL A 21 -2.84 -5.29 -7.10
N ALA A 22 -3.61 -4.48 -7.84
CA ALA A 22 -4.93 -4.03 -7.43
C ALA A 22 -5.88 -5.19 -7.11
N LEU A 23 -5.94 -6.21 -7.97
CA LEU A 23 -6.73 -7.43 -7.73
C LEU A 23 -6.26 -8.18 -6.47
N THR A 24 -4.95 -8.28 -6.26
CA THR A 24 -4.38 -8.98 -5.10
C THR A 24 -4.65 -8.23 -3.80
N VAL A 25 -4.41 -6.92 -3.79
CA VAL A 25 -4.70 -6.03 -2.65
C VAL A 25 -6.19 -6.07 -2.33
N ALA A 26 -7.06 -5.97 -3.32
CA ALA A 26 -8.52 -6.04 -3.16
C ALA A 26 -8.96 -7.31 -2.41
N GLY A 27 -8.42 -8.46 -2.83
CA GLY A 27 -8.70 -9.74 -2.18
C GLY A 27 -8.21 -9.85 -0.74
N ILE A 28 -7.10 -9.18 -0.40
CA ILE A 28 -6.52 -9.19 0.96
C ILE A 28 -7.28 -8.25 1.90
N ILE A 29 -7.56 -7.03 1.45
CA ILE A 29 -8.20 -6.01 2.31
C ILE A 29 -9.73 -6.12 2.31
N GLY A 30 -10.30 -6.90 1.39
CA GLY A 30 -11.74 -7.16 1.30
C GLY A 30 -12.54 -6.02 0.67
N VAL A 31 -11.91 -5.19 -0.16
CA VAL A 31 -12.53 -4.05 -0.85
C VAL A 31 -12.26 -4.17 -2.34
N GLU A 32 -13.27 -3.96 -3.18
CA GLU A 32 -13.05 -3.94 -4.64
C GLU A 32 -12.29 -2.68 -5.04
N LEU A 33 -11.22 -2.84 -5.83
CA LEU A 33 -10.46 -1.75 -6.42
C LEU A 33 -10.78 -1.63 -7.91
N VAL A 34 -11.26 -0.47 -8.33
CA VAL A 34 -11.65 -0.18 -9.71
C VAL A 34 -10.76 0.92 -10.27
N GLU A 35 -10.28 0.73 -11.50
CA GLU A 35 -9.51 1.76 -12.20
C GLU A 35 -10.36 3.03 -12.40
N ARG A 36 -9.78 4.18 -12.07
CA ARG A 36 -10.42 5.49 -12.27
C ARG A 36 -9.63 6.30 -13.29
N ALA A 37 -10.36 6.99 -14.17
CA ALA A 37 -9.75 7.89 -15.13
C ALA A 37 -9.13 9.09 -14.40
N GLY A 38 -7.90 9.43 -14.73
CA GLY A 38 -7.15 10.55 -14.18
C GLY A 38 -5.84 10.79 -14.94
N ASP A 39 -5.07 11.78 -14.49
CA ASP A 39 -3.78 12.13 -15.09
C ASP A 39 -2.71 11.04 -14.88
N GLN A 40 -2.87 10.25 -13.80
CA GLN A 40 -2.08 9.06 -13.52
C GLN A 40 -2.98 7.85 -13.33
N ARG A 41 -2.45 6.69 -13.70
CA ARG A 41 -3.13 5.41 -13.56
C ARG A 41 -3.21 5.04 -12.08
N HIS A 42 -4.43 4.94 -11.57
CA HIS A 42 -4.68 4.56 -10.18
C HIS A 42 -5.96 3.73 -10.06
N PHE A 43 -6.03 2.95 -8.99
CA PHE A 43 -7.19 2.16 -8.61
C PHE A 43 -7.77 2.69 -7.32
N PHE A 44 -9.10 2.75 -7.25
CA PHE A 44 -9.82 3.26 -6.09
C PHE A 44 -10.80 2.21 -5.57
N GLY A 45 -10.86 2.08 -4.25
CA GLY A 45 -11.84 1.24 -3.56
C GLY A 45 -12.30 1.91 -2.27
N ALA A 46 -13.55 1.68 -1.87
CA ALA A 46 -14.06 2.17 -0.59
C ALA A 46 -15.17 1.27 -0.05
N ASP A 47 -15.29 1.23 1.27
CA ASP A 47 -16.43 0.68 2.01
C ASP A 47 -16.94 1.71 3.05
N ASP A 48 -17.83 1.28 3.96
CA ASP A 48 -18.36 2.14 5.02
C ASP A 48 -17.31 2.59 6.04
N ASN A 49 -16.13 1.95 6.07
CA ASN A 49 -15.11 2.15 7.08
C ASN A 49 -13.93 2.98 6.57
N PHE A 50 -13.52 2.80 5.32
CA PHE A 50 -12.36 3.47 4.73
C PHE A 50 -12.39 3.51 3.20
N ALA A 51 -11.53 4.35 2.64
CA ALA A 51 -11.25 4.43 1.22
C ALA A 51 -9.76 4.25 0.97
N VAL A 52 -9.41 3.69 -0.20
CA VAL A 52 -8.04 3.46 -0.64
C VAL A 52 -7.81 3.92 -2.07
N TRP A 53 -6.59 4.39 -2.31
CA TRP A 53 -6.04 4.67 -3.62
C TRP A 53 -4.77 3.86 -3.78
N LEU A 54 -4.66 3.13 -4.88
CA LEU A 54 -3.48 2.35 -5.24
C LEU A 54 -2.90 2.87 -6.54
N ASP A 55 -1.63 3.24 -6.51
CA ASP A 55 -0.87 3.67 -7.67
C ASP A 55 0.61 3.23 -7.56
N THR A 56 1.45 3.79 -8.44
CA THR A 56 2.90 3.59 -8.43
C THR A 56 3.59 4.92 -8.22
N ASP A 57 4.60 4.94 -7.35
CA ASP A 57 5.51 6.09 -7.24
C ASP A 57 6.61 5.98 -8.32
N PRO A 58 6.87 7.02 -9.13
CA PRO A 58 7.94 7.01 -10.11
C PRO A 58 9.35 7.13 -9.49
N ASP A 59 9.48 7.40 -8.20
CA ASP A 59 10.78 7.52 -7.54
C ASP A 59 11.56 6.18 -7.59
N THR A 60 12.86 6.30 -7.82
CA THR A 60 13.80 5.18 -7.97
C THR A 60 14.76 5.04 -6.80
N ASP A 61 14.70 5.94 -5.83
CA ASP A 61 15.44 5.83 -4.57
C ASP A 61 14.70 4.92 -3.57
N GLU A 62 15.41 4.41 -2.57
CA GLU A 62 14.75 3.67 -1.48
C GLU A 62 13.94 4.65 -0.62
N PRO A 63 12.72 4.29 -0.17
CA PRO A 63 12.14 2.95 -0.17
C PRO A 63 11.36 2.56 -1.43
N PHE A 64 11.09 3.51 -2.33
CA PHE A 64 10.21 3.36 -3.51
C PHE A 64 10.73 2.33 -4.51
N ARG A 65 12.05 2.22 -4.66
CA ARG A 65 12.65 1.17 -5.49
C ARG A 65 12.27 -0.24 -5.06
N SER A 66 12.26 -0.50 -3.75
CA SER A 66 11.88 -1.81 -3.22
C SER A 66 10.38 -1.95 -2.95
N HIS A 67 9.65 -0.83 -2.85
CA HIS A 67 8.22 -0.74 -2.61
C HIS A 67 7.55 0.21 -3.62
N PRO A 68 7.45 -0.19 -4.90
CA PRO A 68 7.03 0.68 -6.00
C PRO A 68 5.54 1.03 -6.00
N PHE A 69 4.73 0.37 -5.17
CA PHE A 69 3.28 0.61 -5.13
C PHE A 69 2.90 1.36 -3.86
N CYS A 70 2.10 2.41 -4.02
CA CYS A 70 1.60 3.21 -2.90
C CYS A 70 0.12 2.91 -2.69
N LEU A 71 -0.25 2.52 -1.47
CA LEU A 71 -1.64 2.35 -1.05
C LEU A 71 -1.97 3.40 0.01
N ASP A 72 -2.56 4.50 -0.44
CA ASP A 72 -3.04 5.57 0.44
C ASP A 72 -4.37 5.19 1.04
N VAL A 73 -4.52 5.43 2.34
CA VAL A 73 -5.69 5.04 3.12
C VAL A 73 -6.31 6.28 3.76
N SER A 74 -7.58 6.52 3.47
CA SER A 74 -8.38 7.54 4.13
C SER A 74 -9.45 6.86 5.00
N ASN A 75 -9.57 7.30 6.25
CA ASN A 75 -10.67 6.87 7.12
C ASN A 75 -11.25 8.06 7.90
N PRO A 76 -12.58 8.06 8.20
CA PRO A 76 -13.23 9.19 8.87
C PRO A 76 -12.72 9.47 10.29
N SER A 77 -12.19 8.45 10.97
CA SER A 77 -11.72 8.52 12.36
C SER A 77 -10.24 8.88 12.49
N ALA A 78 -9.51 8.97 11.38
CA ALA A 78 -8.06 9.17 11.28
C ALA A 78 -7.22 8.31 12.27
N THR A 79 -7.55 7.02 12.43
CA THR A 79 -6.92 6.14 13.44
C THR A 79 -5.74 5.31 12.90
N ALA A 80 -4.66 5.23 13.69
CA ALA A 80 -3.48 4.40 13.39
C ALA A 80 -3.77 2.89 13.42
N GLU A 81 -4.85 2.50 14.10
CA GLU A 81 -5.31 1.12 14.20
C GLU A 81 -5.68 0.53 12.84
N LEU A 82 -6.32 1.32 11.96
CA LEU A 82 -6.66 0.86 10.62
C LEU A 82 -5.40 0.57 9.80
N GLY A 83 -4.45 1.51 9.76
CA GLY A 83 -3.19 1.33 9.06
C GLY A 83 -2.42 0.12 9.56
N THR A 84 -2.37 -0.07 10.88
CA THR A 84 -1.75 -1.24 11.52
C THR A 84 -2.44 -2.55 11.14
N ARG A 85 -3.78 -2.57 11.09
CA ARG A 85 -4.56 -3.75 10.67
C ARG A 85 -4.27 -4.10 9.21
N LEU A 86 -4.33 -3.12 8.31
CA LEU A 86 -4.06 -3.32 6.88
C LEU A 86 -2.61 -3.76 6.64
N PHE A 87 -1.65 -3.18 7.36
CA PHE A 87 -0.25 -3.63 7.36
C PHE A 87 -0.15 -5.12 7.66
N HIS A 88 -0.78 -5.60 8.74
CA HIS A 88 -0.76 -7.01 9.11
C HIS A 88 -1.44 -7.89 8.05
N GLN A 89 -2.60 -7.51 7.54
CA GLN A 89 -3.28 -8.27 6.49
C GLN A 89 -2.41 -8.44 5.24
N LEU A 90 -1.75 -7.37 4.79
CA LEU A 90 -0.89 -7.38 3.61
C LEU A 90 0.41 -8.14 3.85
N ALA A 91 1.06 -7.94 5.00
CA ALA A 91 2.28 -8.65 5.38
C ALA A 91 2.03 -10.16 5.54
N ASP A 92 0.99 -10.54 6.28
CA ASP A 92 0.67 -11.95 6.59
C ASP A 92 0.17 -12.72 5.35
N SER A 93 -0.19 -12.02 4.27
CA SER A 93 -0.50 -12.65 2.97
C SER A 93 0.71 -13.35 2.34
N GLY A 94 1.93 -12.97 2.74
CA GLY A 94 3.18 -13.44 2.14
C GLY A 94 3.43 -12.96 0.72
N ARG A 95 2.57 -12.07 0.18
CA ARG A 95 2.68 -11.54 -1.19
C ARG A 95 3.53 -10.27 -1.26
N PHE A 96 3.53 -9.50 -0.17
CA PHE A 96 4.13 -8.17 -0.12
C PHE A 96 5.12 -8.03 1.03
N ARG A 97 6.24 -7.37 0.73
CA ARG A 97 6.98 -6.54 1.67
C ARG A 97 6.20 -5.24 1.84
N VAL A 98 6.07 -4.76 3.07
CA VAL A 98 5.17 -3.66 3.41
C VAL A 98 5.90 -2.69 4.31
N LEU A 99 5.82 -1.39 3.99
CA LEU A 99 6.07 -0.31 4.94
C LEU A 99 4.76 0.35 5.31
N LEU A 100 4.58 0.68 6.59
CA LEU A 100 3.52 1.54 7.08
C LEU A 100 4.10 2.91 7.40
N ILE A 101 3.55 3.92 6.75
CA ILE A 101 3.88 5.33 6.92
C ILE A 101 2.69 6.02 7.57
N LEU A 102 2.93 6.73 8.68
CA LEU A 102 1.93 7.57 9.34
C LEU A 102 2.45 9.00 9.41
N ASN A 103 1.73 9.94 8.80
CA ASN A 103 2.16 11.35 8.69
C ASN A 103 3.63 11.51 8.23
N HIS A 104 4.02 10.76 7.18
CA HIS A 104 5.37 10.72 6.61
C HIS A 104 6.45 10.00 7.44
N ASP A 105 6.13 9.47 8.62
CA ASP A 105 7.09 8.70 9.42
C ASP A 105 6.92 7.19 9.19
N CYS A 106 8.04 6.47 9.00
CA CYS A 106 8.05 5.02 9.06
C CYS A 106 7.71 4.54 10.47
N VAL A 107 6.64 3.77 10.61
CA VAL A 107 6.30 3.18 11.90
C VAL A 107 6.49 1.67 11.93
N ARG A 108 6.38 0.99 10.77
CA ARG A 108 6.59 -0.46 10.63
C ARG A 108 7.10 -0.79 9.24
N SER A 109 7.90 -1.85 9.15
CA SER A 109 8.43 -2.36 7.88
C SER A 109 8.67 -3.86 7.99
N THR A 110 8.43 -4.61 6.91
CA THR A 110 8.77 -6.02 6.81
C THR A 110 10.06 -6.28 6.03
N HIS A 111 10.69 -5.24 5.47
CA HIS A 111 11.87 -5.38 4.59
C HIS A 111 13.16 -4.91 5.27
N PHE A 112 13.18 -3.66 5.77
CA PHE A 112 14.31 -3.04 6.46
C PHE A 112 13.84 -2.27 7.69
N PRO A 113 14.68 -2.09 8.73
CA PRO A 113 14.35 -1.27 9.89
C PRO A 113 13.87 0.13 9.49
N CYS A 114 12.86 0.66 10.18
CA CYS A 114 12.37 2.02 9.93
C CYS A 114 13.41 3.12 10.21
N GLU A 115 14.43 2.84 11.01
CA GLU A 115 15.52 3.78 11.31
C GLU A 115 16.47 3.99 10.12
N ASP A 116 16.42 3.12 9.12
CA ASP A 116 17.25 3.20 7.91
C ASP A 116 16.61 4.08 6.82
N TRP A 117 15.43 4.67 7.08
CA TRP A 117 14.70 5.57 6.18
C TRP A 117 14.51 6.96 6.80
#